data_AF-A0A1F9BMR3-F1
#
_entry.id   AF-A0A1F9BMR3-F1
#
_cell.length_a   1.000
_cell.length_b   1.000
_cell.length_c   1.000
_cell.angle_alpha   90.00
_cell.angle_beta   90.00
_cell.angle_gamma   90.00
#
_symmetry.space_group_name_H-M   'P 1'
#
loop_
_entity.id
_entity.type
_entity.pdbx_description
1 polymer ?
#
loop_
_entity_poly.entity_id
_entity_poly.type
_entity_poly.pdbx_seq_one_letter_code
_entity_poly.pdbx_strand_id
1 'polypeptide(L)'
;MSNGQEVKEIKVNFPPHLQGGVYSNNMVVAHTKEEFILDFLMVVPPTGSVTARVIVSPGHMKRILEALKDNVSKYEKNFGAIQVAEAPKGKIGYS
;
A
#
# COMPACT_ATOMS: atom_id res chain seq x y z
N MET A 1 18.33 -36.62 -11.44
CA MET A 1 17.24 -36.11 -12.29
C MET A 1 16.44 -35.12 -11.46
N SER A 2 16.71 -33.82 -11.64
CA SER A 2 15.96 -32.75 -10.97
C SER A 2 14.66 -32.53 -11.72
N ASN A 3 13.53 -32.89 -11.12
CA ASN A 3 12.20 -32.54 -11.63
C ASN A 3 12.10 -31.02 -11.67
N GLY A 4 12.20 -30.43 -12.86
CA GLY A 4 11.85 -29.04 -13.10
C GLY A 4 10.36 -28.88 -12.85
N GLN A 5 9.99 -28.32 -11.70
CA GLN A 5 8.61 -27.90 -11.47
C GLN A 5 8.32 -26.78 -12.47
N GLU A 6 7.51 -27.06 -13.50
CA GLU A 6 6.95 -26.03 -14.36
C GLU A 6 6.24 -25.00 -13.48
N VAL A 7 6.69 -23.75 -13.54
CA VAL A 7 6.06 -22.63 -12.85
C VAL A 7 4.70 -22.43 -13.50
N LYS A 8 3.65 -22.89 -12.82
CA LYS A 8 2.27 -22.67 -13.28
C LYS A 8 1.95 -21.19 -13.20
N GLU A 9 1.55 -20.63 -14.33
CA GLU A 9 1.04 -19.26 -14.41
C GLU A 9 -0.22 -19.13 -13.56
N ILE A 10 -0.21 -18.16 -12.64
CA ILE A 10 -1.38 -17.83 -11.81
C ILE A 10 -2.15 -16.74 -12.54
N LYS A 11 -3.34 -17.06 -13.05
CA LYS A 11 -4.25 -16.07 -13.62
C LYS A 11 -4.95 -15.30 -12.51
N VAL A 12 -4.71 -13.99 -12.47
CA VAL A 12 -5.37 -13.07 -11.53
C VAL A 12 -6.48 -12.33 -12.26
N ASN A 13 -7.71 -12.41 -11.77
CA ASN A 13 -8.83 -11.61 -12.28
C ASN A 13 -8.81 -10.21 -11.65
N PHE A 14 -9.07 -9.18 -12.45
CA PHE A 14 -9.18 -7.80 -11.97
C PHE A 14 -10.66 -7.39 -11.92
N PRO A 15 -11.29 -7.31 -10.73
CA PRO A 15 -12.67 -6.87 -10.60
C PRO A 15 -12.89 -5.48 -11.20
N PRO A 16 -13.92 -5.26 -12.04
CA PRO A 16 -14.13 -3.99 -12.72
C PRO A 16 -14.16 -2.77 -11.79
N HIS A 17 -14.78 -2.91 -10.61
CA HIS A 17 -14.91 -1.83 -9.63
C HIS A 17 -13.57 -1.39 -9.01
N LEU A 18 -12.50 -2.17 -9.13
CA LEU A 18 -11.18 -1.83 -8.61
C LEU A 18 -10.28 -1.17 -9.68
N GLN A 19 -10.67 -1.20 -10.96
CA GLN A 19 -9.77 -0.81 -12.07
C GLN A 19 -9.35 0.67 -12.02
N GLY A 20 -10.21 1.54 -11.51
CA GLY A 20 -9.91 2.96 -11.34
C GLY A 20 -8.98 3.29 -10.18
N GLY A 21 -8.72 2.32 -9.30
CA GLY A 21 -8.00 2.55 -8.05
C GLY A 21 -8.73 3.51 -7.10
N VAL A 22 -8.03 3.93 -6.05
CA VAL A 22 -8.46 5.00 -5.14
C VAL A 22 -7.33 5.98 -4.93
N TYR A 23 -7.66 7.27 -4.84
CA TYR A 23 -6.71 8.28 -4.39
C TYR A 23 -6.65 8.29 -2.85
N SER A 24 -5.46 8.53 -2.30
CA SER A 24 -5.27 8.80 -0.88
C SER A 24 -4.16 9.81 -0.69
N ASN A 25 -4.30 10.69 0.30
CA ASN A 25 -3.28 11.68 0.66
C ASN A 25 -2.70 11.43 2.07
N ASN A 26 -3.15 10.37 2.74
CA ASN A 26 -2.64 9.96 4.04
C ASN A 26 -2.83 8.45 4.24
N MET A 27 -2.03 7.85 5.12
CA MET A 27 -2.14 6.45 5.53
C MET A 27 -1.93 6.32 7.03
N VAL A 28 -2.80 5.57 7.68
CA VAL A 28 -2.64 5.14 9.08
C VAL A 28 -2.34 3.65 9.10
N VAL A 29 -1.35 3.26 9.90
CA VAL A 29 -0.97 1.86 10.07
C VAL A 29 -1.18 1.47 11.52
N ALA A 30 -1.97 0.42 11.73
CA ALA A 30 -2.13 -0.26 13.00
C ALA A 30 -1.66 -1.72 12.86
N HIS A 31 -1.31 -2.38 13.96
CA HIS A 31 -0.93 -3.79 13.92
C HIS A 31 -1.15 -4.51 15.25
N THR A 32 -1.29 -5.84 15.15
CA THR A 32 -1.17 -6.79 16.25
C THR A 32 -0.01 -7.76 15.94
N LYS A 33 0.09 -8.87 16.67
CA LYS A 33 1.06 -9.93 16.32
C LYS A 33 0.62 -10.72 15.07
N GLU A 34 -0.66 -10.67 14.74
CA GLU A 34 -1.31 -11.48 13.72
C GLU A 34 -1.46 -10.73 12.38
N GLU A 35 -1.62 -9.41 12.43
CA GLU A 35 -1.93 -8.61 11.25
C GLU A 35 -1.43 -7.16 11.32
N PHE A 36 -1.27 -6.58 10.14
CA PHE A 36 -1.13 -5.15 9.88
C PHE A 36 -2.38 -4.67 9.16
N ILE A 37 -2.91 -3.53 9.59
CA ILE A 37 -4.04 -2.85 8.97
C ILE A 37 -3.53 -1.53 8.40
N LEU A 38 -3.67 -1.35 7.09
CA LEU A 38 -3.29 -0.16 6.36
C LEU A 38 -4.56 0.55 5.92
N ASP A 39 -4.85 1.68 6.54
CA ASP A 39 -5.96 2.55 6.19
C ASP A 39 -5.47 3.70 5.34
N PHE A 40 -5.90 3.73 4.08
CA PHE A 40 -5.67 4.82 3.15
C PHE A 40 -6.81 5.81 3.29
N LEU A 41 -6.45 7.09 3.45
CA LEU A 41 -7.40 8.16 3.78
C LEU A 41 -7.35 9.27 2.74
N MET A 42 -8.50 9.91 2.54
CA MET A 42 -8.61 11.25 1.95
C MET A 42 -8.95 12.23 3.07
N VAL A 43 -7.95 12.99 3.51
CA VAL A 43 -8.09 13.98 4.57
C VAL A 43 -8.25 15.37 3.95
N VAL A 44 -9.34 16.04 4.28
CA VAL A 44 -9.65 17.42 3.87
C VAL A 44 -10.16 18.17 5.10
N PRO A 45 -9.28 18.81 5.90
CA PRO A 45 -9.67 19.39 7.17
C PRO A 45 -10.90 20.30 7.07
N PRO A 46 -11.90 20.15 7.98
CA PRO A 46 -11.88 19.34 9.20
C PRO A 46 -12.34 17.88 9.01
N THR A 47 -12.67 17.45 7.79
CA THR A 47 -13.24 16.12 7.51
C THR A 47 -12.25 15.18 6.84
N GLY A 48 -12.65 13.93 6.71
CA GLY A 48 -11.92 12.95 5.92
C GLY A 48 -12.70 11.65 5.79
N SER A 49 -12.23 10.77 4.92
CA SER A 49 -12.82 9.44 4.73
C SER A 49 -11.75 8.39 4.50
N VAL A 50 -12.05 7.15 4.89
CA VAL A 50 -11.26 5.98 4.49
C VAL A 50 -11.58 5.67 3.03
N THR A 51 -10.56 5.65 2.18
CA THR A 51 -10.72 5.32 0.75
C THR A 51 -10.43 3.84 0.47
N ALA A 52 -9.54 3.23 1.24
CA ALA A 52 -9.31 1.78 1.22
C ALA A 52 -8.74 1.28 2.55
N ARG A 53 -9.02 0.02 2.87
CA ARG A 53 -8.38 -0.75 3.95
C ARG A 53 -7.76 -2.01 3.38
N VAL A 54 -6.50 -2.25 3.71
CA VAL A 54 -5.79 -3.48 3.36
C VAL A 54 -5.25 -4.13 4.62
N ILE A 55 -5.57 -5.41 4.83
CA ILE A 55 -5.12 -6.20 5.98
C ILE A 55 -4.14 -7.25 5.48
N VAL A 56 -2.95 -7.31 6.09
CA VAL A 56 -1.89 -8.24 5.69
C VAL A 56 -1.23 -8.88 6.90
N SER A 57 -0.69 -10.09 6.73
CA SER A 57 0.11 -10.72 7.77
C SER A 57 1.47 -10.00 7.93
N PRO A 58 2.11 -10.08 9.11
CA PRO A 58 3.43 -9.49 9.35
C PRO A 58 4.50 -9.92 8.34
N GLY A 59 4.50 -11.21 7.96
CA GLY A 59 5.43 -11.73 6.96
C GLY A 59 5.19 -11.13 5.57
N HIS A 60 3.94 -10.87 5.20
CA HIS A 60 3.63 -10.21 3.92
C HIS A 60 4.03 -8.72 3.96
N MET A 61 3.83 -8.05 5.10
CA MET A 61 4.24 -6.65 5.27
C MET A 61 5.74 -6.45 5.01
N LYS A 62 6.60 -7.39 5.41
CA LYS A 62 8.04 -7.34 5.08
C LYS A 62 8.29 -7.35 3.57
N ARG A 63 7.65 -8.24 2.83
CA ARG A 63 7.77 -8.29 1.35
C ARG A 63 7.28 -7.00 0.70
N ILE A 64 6.20 -6.42 1.22
CA ILE A 64 5.67 -5.14 0.72
C ILE A 64 6.70 -4.03 0.91
N LEU A 65 7.31 -3.91 2.10
CA LEU A 65 8.32 -2.88 2.37
C LEU A 65 9.53 -2.99 1.43
N GLU A 66 10.03 -4.21 1.21
CA GLU A 66 11.14 -4.46 0.30
C GLU A 66 10.79 -4.10 -1.15
N ALA A 67 9.60 -4.51 -1.61
CA ALA A 67 9.13 -4.21 -2.96
C ALA A 67 8.93 -2.69 -3.16
N LEU A 68 8.34 -1.99 -2.20
CA LEU A 68 8.14 -0.54 -2.29
C LEU A 68 9.47 0.21 -2.31
N LYS A 69 10.43 -0.18 -1.47
CA LYS A 69 11.78 0.42 -1.45
C LYS A 69 12.48 0.28 -2.80
N ASP A 70 12.45 -0.92 -3.38
CA ASP A 70 13.04 -1.18 -4.70
C ASP A 70 12.36 -0.36 -5.80
N ASN A 71 11.03 -0.30 -5.81
CA ASN A 71 10.28 0.46 -6.82
C ASN A 71 10.48 1.97 -6.70
N VAL A 72 10.55 2.52 -5.49
CA VAL A 72 10.90 3.95 -5.27
C VAL A 72 12.30 4.24 -5.81
N SER A 73 13.29 3.41 -5.48
CA SER A 73 14.65 3.56 -5.99
C SER A 73 14.72 3.53 -7.52
N LYS A 74 13.99 2.61 -8.16
CA LYS A 74 13.87 2.52 -9.63
C LYS A 74 13.22 3.76 -10.22
N TYR A 75 12.16 4.29 -9.59
CA TYR A 75 11.51 5.52 -10.03
C TYR A 75 12.48 6.69 -9.96
N GLU A 76 13.15 6.89 -8.82
CA GLU A 76 14.04 8.03 -8.61
C GLU A 76 15.25 8.01 -9.55
N LYS A 77 15.76 6.82 -9.88
CA LYS A 77 16.81 6.65 -10.89
C LYS A 77 16.39 7.15 -12.29
N ASN A 78 15.12 6.99 -12.64
CA ASN A 78 14.60 7.30 -13.98
C ASN A 78 14.01 8.72 -14.08
N PHE A 79 13.44 9.25 -12.98
CA PHE A 79 12.67 10.49 -12.98
C PHE A 79 13.20 11.56 -12.03
N GLY A 80 14.21 11.24 -11.22
CA GLY A 80 14.77 12.14 -10.20
C GLY A 80 14.15 11.95 -8.81
N ALA A 81 14.75 12.62 -7.82
CA ALA A 81 14.37 12.47 -6.42
C ALA A 81 12.93 12.89 -6.12
N ILE A 82 12.23 12.10 -5.31
CA ILE A 82 10.88 12.41 -4.85
C ILE A 82 10.97 13.43 -3.72
N GLN A 83 10.20 14.52 -3.83
CA GLN A 83 10.01 15.43 -2.70
C GLN A 83 9.00 14.83 -1.72
N VAL A 84 9.36 14.79 -0.44
CA VAL A 84 8.49 14.28 0.61
C VAL A 84 7.30 15.24 0.77
N ALA A 85 6.09 14.74 0.59
CA ALA A 85 4.87 15.50 0.82
C ALA A 85 4.68 15.77 2.33
N GLU A 86 4.20 16.97 2.67
CA GLU A 86 3.83 17.28 4.05
C GLU A 86 2.59 16.48 4.46
N ALA A 87 2.64 15.85 5.63
CA ALA A 87 1.48 15.20 6.22
C ALA A 87 0.42 16.25 6.61
N PRO A 88 -0.89 15.97 6.44
CA PRO A 88 -1.96 16.82 6.95
C PRO A 88 -1.77 17.19 8.43
N LYS A 89 -1.89 18.48 8.76
CA LYS A 89 -1.77 18.99 10.13
C LYS A 89 -3.05 18.68 10.92
N GLY A 90 -2.97 17.83 11.94
CA GLY A 90 -4.09 17.51 12.84
C GLY A 90 -3.98 16.11 13.45
N LYS A 91 -4.65 15.86 14.59
CA LYS A 91 -4.83 14.49 15.10
C LYS A 91 -5.92 13.80 14.30
N ILE A 92 -5.59 12.69 13.66
CA ILE A 92 -6.58 11.84 12.95
C ILE A 92 -7.28 10.99 14.01
N GLY A 93 -8.58 11.21 14.18
CA GLY A 93 -9.47 10.37 14.99
C GLY A 93 -10.47 9.67 14.08
N TYR A 94 -10.77 8.42 14.38
CA TYR A 94 -11.92 7.72 13.80
C TYR A 94 -13.16 8.04 14.66
N SER A 95 -14.25 8.46 14.02
CA SER A 95 -15.56 8.64 14.66
C SER A 95 -16.32 7.33 14.77
#